data_AF-A0A2V2VN48-F1
#
_entry.id   AF-A0A2V2VN48-F1
#
_cell.length_a   1.000
_cell.length_b   1.000
_cell.length_c   1.000
_cell.angle_alpha   90.00
_cell.angle_beta   90.00
_cell.angle_gamma   90.00
#
_symmetry.space_group_name_H-M   'P 1'
#
loop_
_entity.id
_entity.type
_entity.pdbx_description
1 polymer ?
#
loop_
_entity_poly.entity_id
_entity_poly.type
_entity_poly.pdbx_seq_one_letter_code
_entity_poly.pdbx_strand_id
1 'polypeptide(L)'
;MSGICDTEEEIATYEVVSLLVFHHEVGLASYDSATCQVSCSESAAALNRGEEMFIGTLMDVPGDIVWVAQFLLSKKPKVVLIPSGGSQILIDVANLCGVNVVLTAPREFDEGRIWDLLGVLWANVTRLEWHSRICPHHHVMLMALSALLPYLQRSELPIADVAEVPPLGLLYIEQETLSGLQLLRTEPHPMDYQGIGRAKEGLSLLSVVDRTCSVLGRALLRQWFLLPVRDESELRRRYDVVSFFTMQENYDLMMQLRRALRHLRITNSIFTKIRAAKHTTNEYESLLRTVRGFLRIASLLTPRAHFSPMFLRIVASCQTNQLEEISRLIDEGVSFSRDPGAALSKTYVHIRPGFDAKLDELCAHFTHLDEVLANVAQQEARCLPPLWGLCSVVCVFAPCWGMS
;
A
#
# COMPACT_ATOMS: atom_id res chain seq x y z
N MET A 1 -9.65 -21.42 35.94
CA MET A 1 -8.24 -21.83 35.86
C MET A 1 -7.86 -21.80 34.40
N SER A 2 -6.79 -21.05 34.09
CA SER A 2 -6.03 -20.94 32.82
C SER A 2 -6.85 -20.89 31.52
N GLY A 3 -7.02 -19.77 30.83
CA GLY A 3 -5.96 -18.84 30.45
C GLY A 3 -5.31 -19.31 29.15
N ILE A 4 -6.00 -19.13 28.03
CA ILE A 4 -5.37 -19.10 26.71
C ILE A 4 -5.30 -17.63 26.36
N CYS A 5 -4.17 -17.03 26.74
CA CYS A 5 -3.78 -15.71 26.29
C CYS A 5 -3.28 -15.95 24.87
N ASP A 6 -4.16 -15.78 23.88
CA ASP A 6 -3.72 -15.52 22.51
C ASP A 6 -2.98 -14.19 22.56
N THR A 7 -1.67 -14.25 22.78
CA THR A 7 -0.78 -13.15 22.48
C THR A 7 -0.76 -13.05 20.95
N GLU A 8 -1.77 -12.38 20.40
CA GLU A 8 -1.60 -11.69 19.13
C GLU A 8 -0.40 -10.75 19.32
N GLU A 9 0.79 -11.19 18.90
CA GLU A 9 1.85 -10.25 18.57
C GLU A 9 1.31 -9.42 17.39
N GLU A 10 0.59 -8.34 17.72
CA GLU A 10 0.44 -7.21 16.80
C GLU A 10 1.85 -6.82 16.42
N ILE A 11 2.27 -7.20 15.20
CA ILE A 11 3.53 -6.76 14.61
C ILE A 11 3.48 -5.24 14.68
N ALA A 12 4.24 -4.66 15.61
CA ALA A 12 4.26 -3.23 15.83
C ALA A 12 4.60 -2.57 14.50
N THR A 13 3.65 -1.85 13.92
CA THR A 13 3.85 -1.13 12.67
C THR A 13 4.64 0.13 12.97
N TYR A 14 5.73 0.37 12.26
CA TYR A 14 6.58 1.53 12.45
C TYR A 14 7.18 2.00 11.12
N GLU A 15 7.57 3.27 11.08
CA GLU A 15 8.26 3.84 9.94
C GLU A 15 9.77 4.02 10.20
N VAL A 16 10.57 3.90 9.15
CA VAL A 16 12.00 4.27 9.15
C VAL A 16 12.20 5.30 8.05
N VAL A 17 12.85 6.41 8.39
CA VAL A 17 12.94 7.56 7.50
C VAL A 17 14.39 7.95 7.25
N SER A 18 14.69 8.42 6.05
CA SER A 18 15.95 9.05 5.66
C SER A 18 15.66 10.45 5.13
N LEU A 19 16.36 11.46 5.65
CA LEU A 19 16.10 12.88 5.41
C LEU A 19 17.41 13.64 5.23
N LEU A 20 17.48 14.49 4.21
CA LEU A 20 18.59 15.43 4.03
C LEU A 20 18.14 16.72 3.33
N VAL A 21 18.93 17.78 3.52
CA VAL A 21 18.87 19.02 2.74
C VAL A 21 20.17 19.14 1.93
N PHE A 22 20.04 19.44 0.64
CA PHE A 22 21.17 19.74 -0.24
C PHE A 22 20.75 20.75 -1.32
N HIS A 23 21.59 21.73 -1.64
CA HIS A 23 21.34 22.74 -2.71
C HIS A 23 19.91 23.31 -2.82
N HIS A 24 19.26 23.62 -1.68
CA HIS A 24 17.89 24.16 -1.61
C HIS A 24 16.79 23.14 -1.93
N GLU A 25 17.07 21.86 -1.76
CA GLU A 25 16.12 20.78 -1.89
C GLU A 25 16.19 19.89 -0.64
N VAL A 26 15.05 19.31 -0.30
CA VAL A 26 14.90 18.33 0.77
C VAL A 26 14.57 17.00 0.12
N GLY A 27 15.43 16.01 0.36
CA GLY A 27 15.18 14.63 -0.01
C GLY A 27 14.59 13.86 1.17
N LEU A 28 13.54 13.10 0.91
CA LEU A 28 12.92 12.18 1.85
C LEU A 28 12.83 10.78 1.24
N ALA A 29 13.18 9.76 2.01
CA ALA A 29 12.74 8.38 1.78
C ALA A 29 12.14 7.83 3.08
N SER A 30 10.97 7.18 3.02
CA SER A 30 10.30 6.56 4.15
C SER A 30 9.91 5.12 3.85
N TYR A 31 10.17 4.23 4.80
CA TYR A 31 9.77 2.83 4.79
C TYR A 31 8.63 2.59 5.77
N ASP A 32 7.59 1.89 5.33
CA ASP A 32 6.45 1.46 6.16
C ASP A 32 6.52 -0.06 6.40
N SER A 33 6.68 -0.47 7.68
CA SER A 33 6.81 -1.88 8.03
C SER A 33 5.53 -2.70 7.83
N ALA A 34 4.35 -2.07 7.82
CA ALA A 34 3.09 -2.77 7.60
C ALA A 34 2.93 -3.24 6.16
N THR A 35 3.40 -2.42 5.22
CA THR A 35 3.25 -2.63 3.78
C THR A 35 4.54 -3.12 3.12
N CYS A 36 5.67 -2.96 3.79
CA CYS A 36 7.03 -3.19 3.31
C CYS A 36 7.40 -2.28 2.13
N GLN A 37 6.73 -1.12 1.99
CA GLN A 37 6.92 -0.20 0.88
C GLN A 37 7.91 0.91 1.25
N VAL A 38 8.75 1.30 0.30
CA VAL A 38 9.58 2.50 0.39
C VAL A 38 8.97 3.57 -0.52
N SER A 39 8.67 4.71 0.07
CA SER A 39 8.24 5.92 -0.62
C SER A 39 9.37 6.94 -0.63
N CYS A 40 9.59 7.64 -1.74
CA CYS A 40 10.61 8.69 -1.81
C CYS A 40 10.07 9.95 -2.50
N SER A 41 10.57 11.11 -2.11
CA SER A 41 10.16 12.39 -2.68
C SER A 41 11.26 13.43 -2.54
N GLU A 42 11.30 14.38 -3.47
CA GLU A 42 12.12 15.59 -3.38
C GLU A 42 11.23 16.82 -3.27
N SER A 43 11.66 17.83 -2.53
CA SER A 43 10.93 19.10 -2.52
C SER A 43 11.85 20.30 -2.39
N ALA A 44 11.52 21.37 -3.11
CA ALA A 44 12.26 22.62 -3.02
C ALA A 44 12.11 23.24 -1.62
N ALA A 45 13.22 23.74 -1.09
CA ALA A 45 13.30 24.48 0.15
C ALA A 45 14.25 25.67 -0.02
N ALA A 46 13.70 26.88 -0.17
CA ALA A 46 14.47 28.11 -0.33
C ALA A 46 15.02 28.58 1.03
N LEU A 47 15.89 27.76 1.62
CA LEU A 47 16.59 28.07 2.87
C LEU A 47 17.68 29.10 2.57
N ASN A 48 17.62 30.26 3.24
CA ASN A 48 18.62 31.31 3.10
C ASN A 48 19.98 30.79 3.58
N ARG A 49 20.92 30.63 2.64
CA ARG A 49 22.31 30.27 2.95
C ARG A 49 23.02 31.48 3.56
N GLY A 50 23.26 31.49 4.87
CA GLY A 50 24.18 32.46 5.46
C GLY A 50 24.00 32.76 6.94
N GLU A 51 22.81 32.53 7.50
CA GLU A 51 22.58 32.69 8.94
C GLU A 51 22.37 31.31 9.56
N GLU A 52 23.10 31.02 10.63
CA GLU A 52 22.74 29.90 11.51
C GLU A 52 21.33 30.16 12.03
N MET A 53 20.33 29.58 11.37
CA MET A 53 18.95 29.64 11.80
C MET A 53 18.80 28.80 13.05
N PHE A 54 18.69 29.47 14.20
CA PHE A 54 18.38 28.80 15.47
C PHE A 54 16.90 28.43 15.49
N ILE A 55 16.59 27.13 15.50
CA ILE A 55 15.22 26.62 15.68
C ILE A 55 15.08 26.20 17.14
N GLY A 56 14.45 27.05 17.96
CA GLY A 56 14.20 26.76 19.38
C GLY A 56 12.86 26.05 19.61
N THR A 57 11.88 26.29 18.73
CA THR A 57 10.53 25.77 18.80
C THR A 57 10.01 25.39 17.42
N LEU A 58 8.91 24.61 17.37
CA LEU A 58 8.26 24.26 16.10
C LEU A 58 7.73 25.47 15.32
N MET A 59 7.52 26.61 15.98
CA MET A 59 7.08 27.85 15.34
C MET A 59 8.21 28.57 14.60
N ASP A 60 9.46 28.24 14.93
CA ASP A 60 10.66 28.84 14.32
C ASP A 60 11.06 28.10 13.03
N VAL A 61 10.39 26.99 12.71
CA VAL A 61 10.68 26.17 11.52
C VAL A 61 10.31 26.97 10.25
N PRO A 62 11.24 27.15 9.30
CA PRO A 62 10.96 27.89 8.07
C PRO A 62 9.81 27.25 7.29
N GLY A 63 8.91 28.10 6.75
CA GLY A 63 7.69 27.67 6.06
C GLY A 63 7.91 26.62 4.97
N ASP A 64 9.05 26.68 4.27
CA ASP A 64 9.41 25.74 3.21
C ASP A 64 9.73 24.32 3.70
N ILE A 65 10.04 24.14 5.00
CA ILE A 65 10.34 22.85 5.62
C ILE A 65 9.41 22.50 6.80
N VAL A 66 8.40 23.32 7.10
CA VAL A 66 7.38 23.03 8.13
C VAL A 66 6.70 21.67 7.90
N TRP A 67 6.53 21.28 6.63
CA TRP A 67 5.97 19.98 6.27
C TRP A 67 6.80 18.81 6.83
N VAL A 68 8.11 18.97 6.99
CA VAL A 68 8.99 17.92 7.57
C VAL A 68 8.60 17.69 9.03
N ALA A 69 8.43 18.77 9.81
CA ALA A 69 8.01 18.68 11.20
C ALA A 69 6.63 18.01 11.33
N GLN A 70 5.68 18.40 10.47
CA GLN A 70 4.35 17.80 10.43
C GLN A 70 4.39 16.31 10.08
N PHE A 71 5.20 15.94 9.09
CA PHE A 71 5.40 14.55 8.69
C PHE A 71 5.95 13.73 9.86
N LEU A 72 6.99 14.20 10.54
CA LEU A 72 7.59 13.51 11.68
C LEU A 72 6.62 13.38 12.87
N LEU A 73 5.85 14.42 13.19
CA LEU A 73 4.86 14.40 14.26
C LEU A 73 3.68 13.47 13.95
N SER A 74 3.26 13.40 12.68
CA SER A 74 2.16 12.56 12.24
C SER A 74 2.55 11.09 12.16
N LYS A 75 3.69 10.79 11.53
CA LYS A 75 4.16 9.43 11.28
C LYS A 75 4.87 8.80 12.46
N LYS A 76 5.50 9.62 13.32
CA LYS A 76 6.30 9.20 14.48
C LYS A 76 7.23 8.04 14.13
N PRO A 77 8.15 8.23 13.15
CA PRO A 77 9.04 7.17 12.73
C PRO A 77 9.91 6.69 13.90
N LYS A 78 10.19 5.39 13.91
CA LYS A 78 11.03 4.76 14.93
C LYS A 78 12.47 5.25 14.86
N VAL A 79 12.95 5.56 13.65
CA VAL A 79 14.31 6.04 13.37
C VAL A 79 14.26 7.01 12.20
N VAL A 80 15.05 8.09 12.31
CA VAL A 80 15.32 9.04 11.22
C VAL A 80 16.82 9.11 10.97
N LEU A 81 17.25 8.72 9.77
CA LEU A 81 18.63 8.84 9.30
C LEU A 81 18.82 10.26 8.74
N ILE A 82 19.82 10.99 9.25
CA ILE A 82 20.17 12.33 8.76
C ILE A 82 21.69 12.39 8.58
N PRO A 83 22.23 13.01 7.52
CA PRO A 83 23.67 13.14 7.38
C PRO A 83 24.25 13.96 8.53
N SER A 84 25.40 13.53 9.06
CA SER A 84 26.06 14.20 10.19
C SER A 84 26.58 15.61 9.87
N GLY A 85 26.47 16.07 8.62
CA GLY A 85 26.85 17.41 8.18
C GLY A 85 25.97 17.89 7.02
N GLY A 86 25.79 19.21 6.91
CA GLY A 86 25.03 19.85 5.84
C GLY A 86 23.50 19.85 6.02
N SER A 87 22.96 19.18 7.04
CA SER A 87 21.52 19.11 7.32
C SER A 87 21.16 19.43 8.77
N GLN A 88 21.91 20.34 9.43
CA GLN A 88 21.70 20.70 10.84
C GLN A 88 20.26 21.12 11.15
N ILE A 89 19.66 21.91 10.26
CA ILE A 89 18.28 22.37 10.41
C ILE A 89 17.27 21.21 10.52
N LEU A 90 17.51 20.09 9.83
CA LEU A 90 16.65 18.91 9.93
C LEU A 90 16.90 18.11 11.20
N ILE A 91 18.15 18.11 11.71
CA ILE A 91 18.49 17.52 13.00
C ILE A 91 17.73 18.24 14.11
N ASP A 92 17.75 19.57 14.10
CA ASP A 92 17.07 20.40 15.09
C ASP A 92 15.54 20.17 15.04
N VAL A 93 14.95 20.18 13.84
CA VAL A 93 13.52 19.86 13.64
C VAL A 93 13.18 18.47 14.16
N ALA A 94 13.97 17.45 13.84
CA ALA A 94 13.73 16.08 14.27
C ALA A 94 13.84 15.93 15.80
N ASN A 95 14.81 16.58 16.42
CA ASN A 95 14.94 16.61 17.88
C ASN A 95 13.73 17.28 18.55
N LEU A 96 13.23 18.40 18.00
CA LEU A 96 12.02 19.06 18.49
C LEU A 96 10.76 18.20 18.36
N CYS A 97 10.70 17.35 17.33
CA CYS A 97 9.63 16.36 17.17
C CYS A 97 9.76 15.15 18.11
N GLY A 98 10.87 15.02 18.85
CA GLY A 98 11.12 13.90 19.76
C GLY A 98 11.32 12.55 19.07
N VAL A 99 11.75 12.56 17.80
CA VAL A 99 12.06 11.33 17.05
C VAL A 99 13.50 10.90 17.26
N ASN A 100 13.77 9.60 17.15
CA ASN A 100 15.12 9.06 17.32
C ASN A 100 15.97 9.33 16.07
N VAL A 101 16.93 10.26 16.16
CA VAL A 101 17.83 10.63 15.07
C VAL A 101 19.10 9.78 15.10
N VAL A 102 19.40 9.14 13.97
CA VAL A 102 20.66 8.41 13.74
C VAL A 102 21.51 9.18 12.76
N LEU A 103 22.55 9.83 13.28
CA LEU A 103 23.52 10.56 12.46
C LEU A 103 24.29 9.57 11.59
N THR A 104 24.16 9.75 10.28
CA THR A 104 24.71 8.84 9.27
C THR A 104 25.82 9.54 8.50
N ALA A 105 26.87 8.82 8.12
CA ALA A 105 28.00 9.43 7.41
C ALA A 105 27.55 10.02 6.06
N PRO A 106 27.98 11.23 5.66
CA PRO A 106 27.55 11.84 4.40
C PRO A 106 27.78 10.98 3.15
N ARG A 107 28.82 10.14 3.15
CA ARG A 107 29.12 9.18 2.07
C ARG A 107 28.05 8.10 1.83
N GLU A 108 27.15 7.88 2.80
CA GLU A 108 26.03 6.96 2.63
C GLU A 108 24.90 7.60 1.82
N PHE A 109 24.85 8.94 1.74
CA PHE A 109 23.91 9.73 0.94
C PHE A 109 24.50 10.03 -0.44
N ASP A 110 24.96 8.99 -1.13
CA ASP A 110 25.57 9.08 -2.46
C ASP A 110 24.59 8.59 -3.52
N GLU A 111 24.14 9.49 -4.39
CA GLU A 111 23.23 9.15 -5.49
C GLU A 111 23.87 8.22 -6.53
N GLY A 112 25.20 8.23 -6.69
CA GLY A 112 25.89 7.43 -7.70
C GLY A 112 25.70 5.93 -7.51
N ARG A 113 25.40 5.51 -6.26
CA ARG A 113 25.27 4.11 -5.86
C ARG A 113 23.85 3.57 -6.02
N ILE A 114 22.85 4.43 -6.22
CA ILE A 114 21.45 4.01 -6.10
C ILE A 114 21.04 3.01 -7.16
N TRP A 115 21.49 3.20 -8.40
CA TRP A 115 21.10 2.33 -9.52
C TRP A 115 21.72 0.93 -9.40
N ASP A 116 22.93 0.83 -8.86
CA ASP A 116 23.58 -0.44 -8.58
C ASP A 116 22.85 -1.17 -7.43
N LEU A 117 22.48 -0.44 -6.37
CA LEU A 117 21.69 -0.99 -5.25
C LEU A 117 20.34 -1.52 -5.71
N LEU A 118 19.60 -0.74 -6.52
CA LEU A 118 18.32 -1.17 -7.10
C LEU A 118 18.48 -2.38 -8.02
N GLY A 119 19.57 -2.42 -8.81
CA GLY A 119 19.88 -3.57 -9.68
C GLY A 119 20.17 -4.85 -8.90
N VAL A 120 20.82 -4.75 -7.74
CA VAL A 120 21.09 -5.90 -6.86
C VAL A 120 19.81 -6.37 -6.16
N LEU A 121 19.00 -5.45 -5.64
CA LEU A 121 17.77 -5.76 -4.91
C LEU A 121 16.65 -6.29 -5.83
N TRP A 122 16.56 -5.77 -7.05
CA TRP A 122 15.55 -6.15 -8.05
C TRP A 122 16.20 -6.51 -9.39
N ALA A 123 16.92 -7.63 -9.42
CA ALA A 123 17.65 -8.10 -10.61
C ALA A 123 16.80 -8.24 -11.88
N ASN A 124 15.49 -8.42 -11.74
CA ASN A 124 14.55 -8.58 -12.86
C ASN A 124 13.95 -7.26 -13.36
N VAL A 125 14.26 -6.12 -12.73
CA VAL A 125 13.73 -4.80 -13.11
C VAL A 125 14.79 -4.03 -13.88
N THR A 126 14.49 -3.68 -15.11
CA THR A 126 15.39 -2.94 -15.98
C THR A 126 15.56 -1.49 -15.53
N ARG A 127 16.68 -0.87 -15.93
CA ARG A 127 16.93 0.54 -15.64
C ARG A 127 15.84 1.45 -16.23
N LEU A 128 15.26 1.10 -17.38
CA LEU A 128 14.17 1.87 -18.00
C LEU A 128 12.89 1.81 -17.17
N GLU A 129 12.53 0.62 -16.65
CA GLU A 129 11.39 0.47 -15.74
C GLU A 129 11.59 1.28 -14.47
N TRP A 130 12.78 1.29 -13.90
CA TRP A 130 13.08 2.13 -12.73
C TRP A 130 12.91 3.62 -13.01
N HIS A 131 13.39 4.13 -14.15
CA HIS A 131 13.18 5.52 -14.56
C HIS A 131 11.70 5.88 -14.77
N SER A 132 10.82 4.90 -14.98
CA SER A 132 9.37 5.12 -15.03
C SER A 132 8.74 5.27 -13.64
N ARG A 133 9.39 4.73 -12.60
CA ARG A 133 8.91 4.75 -11.21
C ARG A 133 9.53 5.87 -10.39
N ILE A 134 10.77 6.23 -10.70
CA ILE A 134 11.61 7.18 -9.95
C ILE A 134 12.28 8.14 -10.94
N CYS A 135 12.11 9.43 -10.73
CA CYS A 135 12.73 10.48 -11.53
C CYS A 135 14.26 10.50 -11.30
N PRO A 136 15.08 10.32 -12.34
CA PRO A 136 16.54 10.33 -12.19
C PRO A 136 17.13 11.72 -11.93
N HIS A 137 16.34 12.77 -12.14
CA HIS A 137 16.76 14.16 -11.94
C HIS A 137 16.52 14.66 -10.52
N HIS A 138 15.82 13.88 -9.68
CA HIS A 138 15.59 14.22 -8.28
C HIS A 138 16.77 13.71 -7.43
N HIS A 139 17.89 14.42 -7.56
CA HIS A 139 19.19 14.04 -7.03
C HIS A 139 19.20 13.86 -5.50
N VAL A 140 18.57 14.79 -4.76
CA VAL A 140 18.54 14.76 -3.29
C VAL A 140 17.62 13.66 -2.79
N MET A 141 16.52 13.37 -3.47
CA MET A 141 15.71 12.17 -3.18
C MET A 141 16.50 10.88 -3.37
N LEU A 142 17.29 10.76 -4.44
CA LEU A 142 18.14 9.58 -4.70
C LEU A 142 19.21 9.41 -3.61
N MET A 143 19.78 10.51 -3.10
CA MET A 143 20.69 10.50 -1.93
C MET A 143 19.99 10.01 -0.65
N ALA A 144 18.74 10.43 -0.40
CA ALA A 144 17.97 9.96 0.75
C ALA A 144 17.74 8.44 0.67
N LEU A 145 17.39 7.97 -0.53
CA LEU A 145 17.11 6.57 -0.81
C LEU A 145 18.37 5.70 -0.67
N SER A 146 19.55 6.20 -1.09
CA SER A 146 20.81 5.47 -1.00
C SER A 146 21.30 5.27 0.43
N ALA A 147 20.92 6.13 1.37
CA ALA A 147 21.15 5.90 2.80
C ALA A 147 20.12 4.92 3.41
N LEU A 148 18.85 5.00 2.98
CA LEU A 148 17.76 4.19 3.54
C LEU A 148 17.88 2.71 3.18
N LEU A 149 18.04 2.36 1.89
CA LEU A 149 18.00 0.96 1.45
C LEU A 149 19.06 0.08 2.13
N PRO A 150 20.34 0.50 2.24
CA PRO A 150 21.35 -0.29 2.95
C PRO A 150 21.09 -0.40 4.45
N TYR A 151 20.45 0.59 5.07
CA TYR A 151 20.05 0.50 6.47
C TYR A 151 18.96 -0.55 6.68
N LEU A 152 17.95 -0.59 5.80
CA LEU A 152 16.89 -1.60 5.82
C LEU A 152 17.46 -3.01 5.59
N GLN A 153 18.38 -3.17 4.63
CA GLN A 153 19.07 -4.44 4.38
C GLN A 153 19.86 -4.93 5.60
N ARG A 154 20.64 -4.03 6.25
CA ARG A 154 21.39 -4.34 7.47
C ARG A 154 20.49 -4.70 8.65
N SER A 155 19.27 -4.18 8.66
CA SER A 155 18.26 -4.44 9.68
C SER A 155 17.37 -5.64 9.33
N GLU A 156 17.68 -6.36 8.24
CA GLU A 156 16.91 -7.51 7.73
C GLU A 156 15.42 -7.21 7.50
N LEU A 157 15.09 -5.97 7.18
CA LEU A 157 13.71 -5.56 6.93
C LEU A 157 13.30 -5.89 5.50
N PRO A 158 12.15 -6.56 5.30
CA PRO A 158 11.69 -6.91 3.97
C PRO A 158 11.28 -5.64 3.21
N ILE A 159 11.73 -5.54 1.96
CA ILE A 159 11.39 -4.43 1.05
C ILE A 159 10.62 -5.01 -0.13
N ALA A 160 9.36 -4.65 -0.25
CA ALA A 160 8.48 -5.12 -1.31
C ALA A 160 8.70 -4.34 -2.61
N ASP A 161 8.70 -3.00 -2.54
CA ASP A 161 8.89 -2.13 -3.70
C ASP A 161 9.34 -0.72 -3.26
N VAL A 162 9.80 0.06 -4.24
CA VAL A 162 10.18 1.47 -4.09
C VAL A 162 9.39 2.31 -5.10
N ALA A 163 8.75 3.37 -4.63
CA ALA A 163 8.00 4.28 -5.48
C ALA A 163 8.23 5.75 -5.11
N GLU A 164 8.36 6.59 -6.14
CA GLU A 164 8.31 8.03 -5.94
C GLU A 164 6.86 8.47 -5.64
N VAL A 165 6.70 9.26 -4.60
CA VAL A 165 5.41 9.87 -4.21
C VAL A 165 5.47 11.39 -4.44
N PRO A 166 4.31 12.04 -4.66
CA PRO A 166 4.28 13.49 -4.85
C PRO A 166 5.01 14.25 -3.73
N PRO A 167 5.67 15.38 -4.07
CA PRO A 167 6.50 16.14 -3.13
C PRO A 167 5.71 16.56 -1.89
N LEU A 168 6.36 16.51 -0.73
CA LEU A 168 5.74 16.90 0.54
C LEU A 168 5.85 18.41 0.86
N GLY A 169 6.67 19.19 0.13
CA GLY A 169 6.73 20.67 0.21
C GLY A 169 5.54 21.34 -0.45
N LEU A 170 4.39 21.04 0.14
CA LEU A 170 3.06 21.46 -0.24
C LEU A 170 2.79 22.84 0.37
N LEU A 171 1.81 23.56 -0.17
CA LEU A 171 1.37 24.81 0.42
C LEU A 171 0.79 24.53 1.81
N TYR A 172 1.45 25.04 2.85
CA TYR A 172 0.88 25.02 4.19
C TYR A 172 -0.36 25.91 4.22
N ILE A 173 -1.47 25.33 4.66
CA ILE A 173 -2.72 26.03 4.92
C ILE A 173 -3.12 25.71 6.35
N GLU A 174 -3.33 26.76 7.14
CA GLU A 174 -3.77 26.64 8.53
C GLU A 174 -5.17 25.99 8.61
N GLN A 175 -5.46 25.30 9.71
CA GLN A 175 -6.71 24.55 9.88
C GLN A 175 -7.95 25.46 9.85
N GLU A 176 -7.83 26.66 10.40
CA GLU A 176 -8.83 27.73 10.39
C GLU A 176 -9.12 28.18 8.96
N THR A 177 -8.08 28.29 8.13
CA THR A 177 -8.20 28.64 6.72
C THR A 177 -8.83 27.51 5.92
N LEU A 178 -8.41 26.25 6.13
CA LEU A 178 -9.05 25.07 5.53
C LEU A 178 -10.56 25.02 5.85
N SER A 179 -10.91 25.32 7.10
CA SER A 179 -12.28 25.34 7.60
C SER A 179 -13.08 26.52 7.05
N GLY A 180 -12.49 27.72 7.02
CA GLY A 180 -13.10 28.95 6.50
C GLY A 180 -13.35 28.90 5.00
N LEU A 181 -12.46 28.26 4.25
CA LEU A 181 -12.63 27.96 2.81
C LEU A 181 -13.56 26.76 2.56
N GLN A 182 -13.97 26.05 3.61
CA GLN A 182 -14.80 24.85 3.54
C GLN A 182 -14.27 23.82 2.54
N LEU A 183 -12.94 23.67 2.46
CA LEU A 183 -12.31 22.75 1.50
C LEU A 183 -12.73 21.31 1.75
N LEU A 184 -12.81 20.96 3.03
CA LEU A 184 -13.29 19.68 3.51
C LEU A 184 -14.23 19.87 4.69
N ARG A 185 -15.18 18.96 4.83
CA ARG A 185 -16.06 18.91 5.99
C ARG A 185 -16.42 17.47 6.24
N THR A 186 -15.98 16.92 7.37
CA THR A 186 -16.35 15.56 7.77
C THR A 186 -17.49 15.64 8.76
N GLU A 187 -18.65 15.12 8.38
CA GLU A 187 -19.83 15.05 9.23
C GLU A 187 -19.86 13.67 9.93
N PRO A 188 -19.90 13.65 11.27
CA PRO A 188 -20.00 12.40 12.02
C PRO A 188 -21.33 11.73 11.71
N HIS A 189 -21.34 10.40 11.77
CA HIS A 189 -22.57 9.66 11.59
C HIS A 189 -23.53 9.96 12.77
N PRO A 190 -24.85 10.07 12.56
CA PRO A 190 -25.81 10.31 13.65
C PRO A 190 -25.73 9.26 14.78
N MET A 191 -25.19 8.07 14.50
CA MET A 191 -25.01 6.95 15.43
C MET A 191 -23.53 6.67 15.77
N ASP A 192 -22.63 7.62 15.50
CA ASP A 192 -21.17 7.47 15.74
C ASP A 192 -20.87 7.19 17.22
N TYR A 193 -21.67 7.75 18.13
CA TYR A 193 -21.59 7.50 19.58
C TYR A 193 -21.86 6.04 19.98
N GLN A 194 -22.51 5.25 19.11
CA GLN A 194 -22.73 3.81 19.31
C GLN A 194 -21.71 2.95 18.56
N GLY A 195 -20.71 3.56 17.91
CA GLY A 195 -19.75 2.87 17.05
C GLY A 195 -20.36 2.34 15.75
N ILE A 196 -21.57 2.79 15.38
CA ILE A 196 -22.32 2.31 14.21
C ILE A 196 -22.39 3.43 13.16
N GLY A 197 -21.81 3.14 12.00
CA GLY A 197 -21.81 4.03 10.84
C GLY A 197 -20.41 4.54 10.52
N ARG A 198 -20.32 5.32 9.44
CA ARG A 198 -19.07 5.95 9.02
C ARG A 198 -19.34 7.42 8.82
N ALA A 199 -18.43 8.26 9.32
CA ALA A 199 -18.42 9.67 9.00
C ALA A 199 -18.40 9.84 7.47
N LYS A 200 -19.11 10.85 6.98
CA LYS A 200 -19.20 11.15 5.55
C LYS A 200 -18.68 12.55 5.28
N GLU A 201 -18.33 12.81 4.03
CA GLU A 201 -18.08 14.18 3.60
C GLU A 201 -19.42 14.93 3.61
N GLY A 202 -19.50 15.98 4.43
CA GLY A 202 -20.58 16.94 4.46
C GLY A 202 -20.47 17.95 3.32
N LEU A 203 -21.20 19.05 3.41
CA LEU A 203 -21.14 20.11 2.39
C LEU A 203 -19.78 20.83 2.43
N SER A 204 -18.95 20.56 1.42
CA SER A 204 -17.60 21.12 1.22
C SER A 204 -17.29 21.30 -0.27
N LEU A 205 -16.23 22.06 -0.59
CA LEU A 205 -15.77 22.20 -1.98
C LEU A 205 -15.38 20.83 -2.57
N LEU A 206 -14.74 19.96 -1.78
CA LEU A 206 -14.45 18.59 -2.22
C LEU A 206 -15.72 17.83 -2.58
N SER A 207 -16.81 17.94 -1.79
CA SER A 207 -18.07 17.23 -2.06
C SER A 207 -18.69 17.61 -3.42
N VAL A 208 -18.45 18.85 -3.88
CA VAL A 208 -18.94 19.35 -5.18
C VAL A 208 -18.07 18.86 -6.33
N VAL A 209 -16.74 18.87 -6.12
CA VAL A 209 -15.72 18.57 -7.14
C VAL A 209 -15.46 17.07 -7.30
N ASP A 210 -15.61 16.26 -6.25
CA ASP A 210 -15.33 14.83 -6.29
C ASP A 210 -16.29 14.07 -7.21
N ARG A 211 -15.84 13.85 -8.44
CA ARG A 211 -16.47 12.97 -9.44
C ARG A 211 -15.62 11.73 -9.72
N THR A 212 -14.75 11.36 -8.78
CA THR A 212 -13.89 10.18 -8.90
C THR A 212 -14.72 8.91 -8.91
N CYS A 213 -14.20 7.86 -9.54
CA CYS A 213 -14.90 6.57 -9.71
C CYS A 213 -14.24 5.43 -8.93
N SER A 214 -13.14 5.70 -8.23
CA SER A 214 -12.37 4.72 -7.47
C SER A 214 -12.04 5.27 -6.08
N VAL A 215 -11.87 4.38 -5.10
CA VAL A 215 -11.48 4.75 -3.73
C VAL A 215 -10.10 5.41 -3.72
N LEU A 216 -9.18 4.90 -4.56
CA LEU A 216 -7.85 5.48 -4.78
C LEU A 216 -7.94 6.92 -5.28
N GLY A 217 -8.76 7.18 -6.30
CA GLY A 217 -8.95 8.51 -6.86
C GLY A 217 -9.54 9.48 -5.84
N ARG A 218 -10.55 9.05 -5.07
CA ARG A 218 -11.14 9.86 -4.00
C ARG A 218 -10.11 10.23 -2.93
N ALA A 219 -9.33 9.26 -2.47
CA ALA A 219 -8.29 9.48 -1.46
C ALA A 219 -7.25 10.49 -1.98
N LEU A 220 -6.78 10.32 -3.22
CA LEU A 220 -5.81 11.21 -3.85
C LEU A 220 -6.37 12.63 -4.06
N LEU A 221 -7.62 12.77 -4.52
CA LEU A 221 -8.26 14.08 -4.70
C LEU A 221 -8.45 14.80 -3.37
N ARG A 222 -8.90 14.09 -2.33
CA ARG A 222 -8.97 14.64 -0.97
C ARG A 222 -7.60 15.10 -0.49
N GLN A 223 -6.56 14.30 -0.74
CA GLN A 223 -5.19 14.69 -0.40
C GLN A 223 -4.77 15.97 -1.14
N TRP A 224 -5.04 16.11 -2.44
CA TRP A 224 -4.71 17.32 -3.20
C TRP A 224 -5.40 18.58 -2.67
N PHE A 225 -6.59 18.45 -2.09
CA PHE A 225 -7.30 19.56 -1.45
C PHE A 225 -6.68 19.97 -0.10
N LEU A 226 -6.19 19.00 0.68
CA LEU A 226 -5.45 19.26 1.91
C LEU A 226 -4.07 19.83 1.66
N LEU A 227 -3.45 19.35 0.58
CA LEU A 227 -2.04 19.49 0.30
C LEU A 227 -1.88 20.00 -1.15
N PRO A 228 -2.10 21.29 -1.40
CA PRO A 228 -1.88 21.86 -2.72
C PRO A 228 -0.38 21.88 -3.06
N VAL A 229 -0.05 21.52 -4.30
CA VAL A 229 1.33 21.53 -4.78
C VAL A 229 1.77 22.94 -5.17
N ARG A 230 3.02 23.31 -4.86
CA ARG A 230 3.63 24.59 -5.25
C ARG A 230 4.59 24.47 -6.45
N ASP A 231 5.03 23.26 -6.76
CA ASP A 231 5.89 22.97 -7.91
C ASP A 231 5.17 23.26 -9.23
N GLU A 232 5.68 24.25 -9.96
CA GLU A 232 5.14 24.66 -11.26
C GLU A 232 5.21 23.53 -12.29
N SER A 233 6.24 22.70 -12.25
CA SER A 233 6.41 21.60 -13.21
C SER A 233 5.34 20.52 -13.02
N GLU A 234 5.03 20.16 -11.77
CA GLU A 234 3.94 19.26 -11.41
C GLU A 234 2.56 19.86 -11.74
N LEU A 235 2.36 21.16 -11.50
CA LEU A 235 1.12 21.85 -11.86
C LEU A 235 0.86 21.81 -13.37
N ARG A 236 1.88 22.11 -14.19
CA ARG A 236 1.79 22.03 -15.65
C ARG A 236 1.48 20.61 -16.11
N ARG A 237 2.17 19.59 -15.57
CA ARG A 237 1.89 18.18 -15.87
C ARG A 237 0.44 17.78 -15.59
N ARG A 238 -0.14 18.24 -14.47
CA ARG A 238 -1.56 17.99 -14.16
C ARG A 238 -2.50 18.71 -15.13
N TYR A 239 -2.19 19.96 -15.46
CA TYR A 239 -2.99 20.77 -16.39
C TYR A 239 -3.04 20.17 -17.80
N ASP A 240 -1.93 19.62 -18.29
CA ASP A 240 -1.86 18.96 -19.60
C ASP A 240 -2.82 17.77 -19.68
N VAL A 241 -2.85 16.94 -18.64
CA VAL A 241 -3.75 15.77 -18.57
C VAL A 241 -5.22 16.20 -18.49
N VAL A 242 -5.53 17.23 -17.70
CA VAL A 242 -6.89 17.78 -17.63
C VAL A 242 -7.31 18.33 -18.99
N SER A 243 -6.46 19.14 -19.61
CA SER A 243 -6.70 19.74 -20.93
C SER A 243 -6.97 18.67 -21.98
N PHE A 244 -6.18 17.59 -22.01
CA PHE A 244 -6.39 16.45 -22.89
C PHE A 244 -7.80 15.84 -22.74
N PHE A 245 -8.24 15.56 -21.50
CA PHE A 245 -9.55 14.94 -21.25
C PHE A 245 -10.75 15.90 -21.32
N THR A 246 -10.52 17.22 -21.37
CA THR A 246 -11.59 18.20 -21.64
C THR A 246 -11.97 18.29 -23.13
N MET A 247 -11.13 17.80 -24.03
CA MET A 247 -11.44 17.76 -25.46
C MET A 247 -12.52 16.70 -25.76
N GLN A 248 -13.55 17.07 -26.53
CA GLN A 248 -14.70 16.18 -26.81
C GLN A 248 -14.31 14.86 -27.47
N GLU A 249 -13.31 14.87 -28.35
CA GLU A 249 -12.78 13.69 -29.03
C GLU A 249 -12.21 12.63 -28.07
N ASN A 250 -11.79 13.03 -26.86
CA ASN A 250 -11.23 12.13 -25.85
C ASN A 250 -12.28 11.64 -24.83
N TYR A 251 -13.56 12.02 -24.99
CA TYR A 251 -14.62 11.67 -24.05
C TYR A 251 -14.85 10.16 -23.93
N ASP A 252 -14.86 9.43 -25.05
CA ASP A 252 -15.06 7.98 -25.02
C ASP A 252 -13.91 7.27 -24.31
N LEU A 253 -12.66 7.67 -24.61
CA LEU A 253 -11.47 7.18 -23.90
C LEU A 253 -11.57 7.45 -22.39
N MET A 254 -11.95 8.66 -21.99
CA MET A 254 -12.19 9.00 -20.58
C MET A 254 -13.22 8.05 -19.94
N MET A 255 -14.34 7.79 -20.61
CA MET A 255 -15.40 6.90 -20.10
C MET A 255 -14.92 5.46 -19.96
N GLN A 256 -14.14 4.95 -20.91
CA GLN A 256 -13.54 3.62 -20.82
C GLN A 256 -12.52 3.53 -19.67
N LEU A 257 -11.66 4.53 -19.51
CA LEU A 257 -10.72 4.61 -18.39
C LEU A 257 -11.45 4.64 -17.05
N ARG A 258 -12.53 5.42 -16.92
CA ARG A 258 -13.35 5.46 -15.70
C ARG A 258 -13.96 4.10 -15.34
N ARG A 259 -14.35 3.29 -16.33
CA ARG A 259 -14.83 1.92 -16.09
C ARG A 259 -13.71 1.03 -15.54
N ALA A 260 -12.52 1.10 -16.13
CA ALA A 260 -11.36 0.32 -15.67
C ALA A 260 -10.88 0.75 -14.26
N LEU A 261 -10.77 2.07 -14.03
CA LEU A 261 -10.33 2.65 -12.75
C LEU A 261 -11.22 2.24 -11.57
N ARG A 262 -12.52 2.05 -11.79
CA ARG A 262 -13.47 1.62 -10.74
C ARG A 262 -13.11 0.27 -10.11
N HIS A 263 -12.41 -0.58 -10.87
CA HIS A 263 -12.00 -1.91 -10.42
C HIS A 263 -10.71 -1.90 -9.60
N LEU A 264 -9.92 -0.82 -9.66
CA LEU A 264 -8.69 -0.73 -8.90
C LEU A 264 -8.98 -0.67 -7.38
N ARG A 265 -8.19 -1.46 -6.63
CA ARG A 265 -8.19 -1.51 -5.17
C ARG A 265 -6.78 -1.27 -4.64
N ILE A 266 -6.69 -0.86 -3.39
CA ILE A 266 -5.41 -0.79 -2.67
C ILE A 266 -4.93 -2.23 -2.45
N THR A 267 -3.82 -2.60 -3.07
CA THR A 267 -3.28 -3.96 -3.01
C THR A 267 -2.43 -4.22 -1.77
N ASN A 268 -1.93 -3.17 -1.09
CA ASN A 268 -1.11 -3.34 0.11
C ASN A 268 -1.81 -4.20 1.17
N SER A 269 -3.09 -3.91 1.47
CA SER A 269 -3.86 -4.72 2.42
C SER A 269 -4.06 -6.17 1.96
N ILE A 270 -4.21 -6.39 0.65
CA ILE A 270 -4.30 -7.73 0.06
C ILE A 270 -3.00 -8.49 0.33
N PHE A 271 -1.85 -7.92 -0.03
CA PHE A 271 -0.56 -8.57 0.16
C PHE A 271 -0.19 -8.76 1.64
N THR A 272 -0.53 -7.80 2.51
CA THR A 272 -0.34 -7.96 3.96
C THR A 272 -1.13 -9.16 4.50
N LYS A 273 -2.40 -9.33 4.10
CA LYS A 273 -3.20 -10.50 4.48
C LYS A 273 -2.65 -11.80 3.90
N ILE A 274 -2.15 -11.77 2.66
CA ILE A 274 -1.52 -12.93 2.04
C ILE A 274 -0.29 -13.36 2.85
N ARG A 275 0.62 -12.42 3.16
CA ARG A 275 1.82 -12.66 3.98
C ARG A 275 1.49 -13.20 5.38
N ALA A 276 0.43 -12.68 5.99
CA ALA A 276 -0.02 -13.11 7.30
C ALA A 276 -0.82 -14.44 7.29
N ALA A 277 -0.99 -15.08 6.12
CA ALA A 277 -1.86 -16.25 5.93
C ALA A 277 -3.33 -16.02 6.38
N LYS A 278 -3.79 -14.76 6.44
CA LYS A 278 -5.15 -14.33 6.82
C LYS A 278 -5.99 -13.93 5.60
N HIS A 279 -5.70 -14.52 4.45
CA HIS A 279 -6.31 -14.17 3.16
C HIS A 279 -7.49 -15.10 2.84
N THR A 280 -8.45 -14.59 2.09
CA THR A 280 -9.64 -15.33 1.64
C THR A 280 -9.78 -15.19 0.12
N THR A 281 -10.74 -15.92 -0.46
CA THR A 281 -11.08 -15.80 -1.89
C THR A 281 -11.39 -14.35 -2.31
N ASN A 282 -11.88 -13.50 -1.39
CA ASN A 282 -12.17 -12.08 -1.68
C ASN A 282 -10.92 -11.26 -2.02
N GLU A 283 -9.80 -11.57 -1.36
CA GLU A 283 -8.50 -10.93 -1.64
C GLU A 283 -8.06 -11.24 -3.08
N TYR A 284 -8.17 -12.50 -3.51
CA TYR A 284 -7.86 -12.92 -4.88
C TYR A 284 -8.85 -12.34 -5.91
N GLU A 285 -10.15 -12.27 -5.60
CA GLU A 285 -11.14 -11.65 -6.49
C GLU A 285 -10.82 -10.16 -6.69
N SER A 286 -10.49 -9.47 -5.60
CA SER A 286 -10.12 -8.06 -5.62
C SER A 286 -8.80 -7.81 -6.37
N LEU A 287 -7.81 -8.68 -6.18
CA LEU A 287 -6.54 -8.63 -6.88
C LEU A 287 -6.74 -8.83 -8.38
N LEU A 288 -7.47 -9.88 -8.79
CA LEU A 288 -7.78 -10.18 -10.19
C LEU A 288 -8.48 -9.00 -10.88
N ARG A 289 -9.48 -8.40 -10.23
CA ARG A 289 -10.19 -7.22 -10.76
C ARG A 289 -9.25 -6.02 -10.91
N THR A 290 -8.32 -5.84 -9.97
CA THR A 290 -7.33 -4.75 -10.01
C THR A 290 -6.34 -4.96 -11.15
N VAL A 291 -5.78 -6.17 -11.28
CA VAL A 291 -4.85 -6.57 -12.33
C VAL A 291 -5.46 -6.36 -13.72
N ARG A 292 -6.67 -6.89 -13.96
CA ARG A 292 -7.40 -6.68 -15.21
C ARG A 292 -7.72 -5.20 -15.47
N GLY A 293 -7.99 -4.43 -14.42
CA GLY A 293 -8.17 -2.99 -14.50
C GLY A 293 -6.91 -2.28 -15.00
N PHE A 294 -5.73 -2.62 -14.46
CA PHE A 294 -4.45 -2.08 -14.92
C PHE A 294 -4.14 -2.45 -16.37
N LEU A 295 -4.28 -3.73 -16.73
CA LEU A 295 -4.10 -4.20 -18.11
C LEU A 295 -5.01 -3.42 -19.08
N ARG A 296 -6.28 -3.20 -18.71
CA ARG A 296 -7.20 -2.41 -19.52
C ARG A 296 -6.75 -0.95 -19.64
N ILE A 297 -6.32 -0.31 -18.55
CA ILE A 297 -5.82 1.07 -18.56
C ILE A 297 -4.60 1.19 -19.48
N ALA A 298 -3.62 0.29 -19.33
CA ALA A 298 -2.44 0.27 -20.19
C ALA A 298 -2.84 0.14 -21.66
N SER A 299 -3.69 -0.84 -22.01
CA SER A 299 -4.15 -1.03 -23.39
C SER A 299 -4.87 0.20 -23.99
N LEU A 300 -5.59 0.96 -23.16
CA LEU A 300 -6.30 2.17 -23.59
C LEU A 300 -5.36 3.36 -23.78
N LEU A 301 -4.30 3.45 -22.97
CA LEU A 301 -3.35 4.56 -23.01
C LEU A 301 -2.19 4.32 -23.98
N THR A 302 -1.81 3.08 -24.29
CA THR A 302 -0.71 2.76 -25.21
C THR A 302 -0.79 3.52 -26.54
N PRO A 303 -1.94 3.57 -27.25
CA PRO A 303 -2.05 4.33 -28.51
C PRO A 303 -1.89 5.84 -28.35
N ARG A 304 -2.04 6.34 -27.11
CA ARG A 304 -1.99 7.75 -26.75
C ARG A 304 -0.78 8.12 -25.89
N ALA A 305 0.17 7.19 -25.70
CA ALA A 305 1.29 7.38 -24.78
C ALA A 305 2.15 8.62 -25.11
N HIS A 306 2.26 8.97 -26.40
CA HIS A 306 3.05 10.11 -26.87
C HIS A 306 2.41 11.49 -26.60
N PHE A 307 1.10 11.55 -26.25
CA PHE A 307 0.42 12.83 -26.01
C PHE A 307 0.76 13.45 -24.65
N SER A 308 1.22 12.66 -23.69
CA SER A 308 1.59 13.15 -22.36
C SER A 308 2.67 12.27 -21.74
N PRO A 309 3.73 12.85 -21.14
CA PRO A 309 4.70 12.09 -20.36
C PRO A 309 4.05 11.24 -19.25
N MET A 310 2.92 11.68 -18.71
CA MET A 310 2.16 10.92 -17.71
C MET A 310 1.61 9.61 -18.29
N PHE A 311 1.07 9.62 -19.51
CA PHE A 311 0.53 8.41 -20.14
C PHE A 311 1.65 7.44 -20.50
N LEU A 312 2.76 7.96 -21.04
CA LEU A 312 3.95 7.15 -21.28
C LEU A 312 4.45 6.51 -19.98
N ARG A 313 4.49 7.25 -18.87
CA ARG A 313 4.90 6.72 -17.57
C ARG A 313 4.02 5.57 -17.09
N ILE A 314 2.69 5.70 -17.21
CA ILE A 314 1.74 4.63 -16.83
C ILE A 314 1.93 3.39 -17.72
N VAL A 315 2.11 3.58 -19.02
CA VAL A 315 2.30 2.46 -19.96
C VAL A 315 3.64 1.77 -19.74
N ALA A 316 4.72 2.54 -19.55
CA ALA A 316 6.07 2.02 -19.35
C ALA A 316 6.27 1.33 -17.99
N SER A 317 5.54 1.75 -16.95
CA SER A 317 5.59 1.11 -15.64
C SER A 317 4.71 -0.14 -15.54
N CYS A 318 3.82 -0.37 -16.51
CA CYS A 318 2.91 -1.51 -16.52
C CYS A 318 3.63 -2.78 -17.02
N GLN A 319 3.92 -3.70 -16.11
CA GLN A 319 4.51 -5.02 -16.39
C GLN A 319 3.44 -5.98 -16.93
N THR A 320 2.96 -5.72 -18.15
CA THR A 320 1.83 -6.42 -18.78
C THR A 320 1.96 -7.94 -18.72
N ASN A 321 3.12 -8.50 -19.08
CA ASN A 321 3.33 -9.96 -19.10
C ASN A 321 3.15 -10.58 -17.70
N GLN A 322 3.72 -9.94 -16.66
CA GLN A 322 3.61 -10.42 -15.28
C GLN A 322 2.18 -10.30 -14.76
N LEU A 323 1.50 -9.20 -15.10
CA LEU A 323 0.10 -8.99 -14.75
C LEU A 323 -0.83 -9.98 -15.45
N GLU A 324 -0.58 -10.31 -16.71
CA GLU A 324 -1.30 -11.35 -17.46
C GLU A 324 -1.07 -12.73 -16.85
N GLU A 325 0.16 -13.05 -16.46
CA GLU A 325 0.48 -14.30 -15.75
C GLU A 325 -0.23 -14.40 -14.40
N ILE A 326 -0.22 -13.33 -13.60
CA ILE A 326 -0.96 -13.28 -12.33
C ILE A 326 -2.46 -13.47 -12.59
N SER A 327 -3.02 -12.78 -13.59
CA SER A 327 -4.44 -12.94 -13.94
C SER A 327 -4.75 -14.40 -14.27
N ARG A 328 -3.92 -15.02 -15.12
CA ARG A 328 -4.08 -16.41 -15.54
C ARG A 328 -3.99 -17.39 -14.37
N LEU A 329 -2.98 -17.27 -13.52
CA LEU A 329 -2.79 -18.14 -12.35
C LEU A 329 -3.99 -18.08 -11.39
N ILE A 330 -4.52 -16.88 -11.15
CA ILE A 330 -5.71 -16.71 -10.31
C ILE A 330 -6.96 -17.24 -11.03
N ASP A 331 -7.10 -16.95 -12.33
CA ASP A 331 -8.23 -17.38 -13.15
C ASP A 331 -8.30 -18.88 -13.38
N GLU A 332 -7.19 -19.59 -13.34
CA GLU A 332 -7.11 -21.06 -13.45
C GLU A 332 -7.19 -21.71 -12.07
N GLY A 333 -6.47 -21.18 -11.08
CA GLY A 333 -6.30 -21.81 -9.77
C GLY A 333 -7.38 -21.52 -8.73
N VAL A 334 -8.01 -20.34 -8.72
CA VAL A 334 -8.92 -19.94 -7.62
C VAL A 334 -10.38 -20.03 -8.01
N SER A 335 -11.17 -20.78 -7.24
CA SER A 335 -12.63 -20.84 -7.37
C SER A 335 -13.29 -19.68 -6.63
N PHE A 336 -14.05 -18.87 -7.37
CA PHE A 336 -14.85 -17.77 -6.83
C PHE A 336 -16.29 -18.15 -6.49
N SER A 337 -16.61 -19.46 -6.46
CA SER A 337 -17.95 -19.95 -6.12
C SER A 337 -18.30 -19.57 -4.68
N ARG A 338 -19.46 -18.94 -4.50
CA ARG A 338 -20.00 -18.58 -3.19
C ARG A 338 -21.01 -19.64 -2.80
N ASP A 339 -20.54 -20.77 -2.31
CA ASP A 339 -21.46 -21.79 -1.81
C ASP A 339 -22.04 -21.32 -0.46
N PRO A 340 -23.35 -20.97 -0.37
CA PRO A 340 -23.91 -20.32 0.81
C PRO A 340 -23.91 -21.22 2.07
N GLY A 341 -23.80 -22.54 1.89
CA GLY A 341 -23.85 -23.53 2.97
C GLY A 341 -22.49 -23.87 3.60
N ALA A 342 -21.38 -23.50 2.97
CA ALA A 342 -20.05 -23.81 3.49
C ALA A 342 -19.58 -22.67 4.41
N ALA A 343 -19.70 -22.85 5.73
CA ALA A 343 -19.10 -21.95 6.74
C ALA A 343 -17.59 -21.75 6.51
N LEU A 344 -16.94 -22.72 5.86
CA LEU A 344 -15.52 -22.74 5.50
C LEU A 344 -15.16 -21.78 4.34
N SER A 345 -16.12 -21.35 3.52
CA SER A 345 -15.88 -20.46 2.36
C SER A 345 -15.42 -19.04 2.75
N LYS A 346 -15.60 -18.66 4.02
CA LYS A 346 -15.11 -17.41 4.58
C LYS A 346 -13.71 -17.52 5.18
N THR A 347 -13.20 -18.75 5.37
CA THR A 347 -11.98 -19.02 6.13
C THR A 347 -10.85 -19.51 5.23
N TYR A 348 -11.15 -20.18 4.12
CA TYR A 348 -10.15 -20.78 3.24
C TYR A 348 -10.31 -20.36 1.77
N VAL A 349 -9.20 -20.37 1.04
CA VAL A 349 -9.19 -20.19 -0.42
C VAL A 349 -9.55 -21.51 -1.07
N HIS A 350 -10.58 -21.51 -1.91
CA HIS A 350 -10.95 -22.69 -2.68
C HIS A 350 -10.12 -22.75 -3.95
N ILE A 351 -9.25 -23.75 -4.05
CA ILE A 351 -8.48 -24.04 -5.26
C ILE A 351 -9.33 -24.91 -6.19
N ARG A 352 -9.23 -24.67 -7.51
CA ARG A 352 -9.94 -25.45 -8.50
C ARG A 352 -9.34 -26.85 -8.65
N PRO A 353 -10.17 -27.88 -8.91
CA PRO A 353 -9.67 -29.20 -9.25
C PRO A 353 -8.74 -29.17 -10.46
N GLY A 354 -7.68 -29.96 -10.42
CA GLY A 354 -6.67 -30.06 -11.47
C GLY A 354 -5.56 -29.02 -11.38
N PHE A 355 -5.62 -28.08 -10.42
CA PHE A 355 -4.56 -27.10 -10.21
C PHE A 355 -3.41 -27.66 -9.36
N ASP A 356 -3.71 -28.49 -8.35
CA ASP A 356 -2.72 -29.17 -7.53
C ASP A 356 -3.17 -30.62 -7.24
N ALA A 357 -2.46 -31.57 -7.84
CA ALA A 357 -2.82 -32.98 -7.78
C ALA A 357 -2.81 -33.55 -6.36
N LYS A 358 -1.92 -33.04 -5.49
CA LYS A 358 -1.82 -33.49 -4.09
C LYS A 358 -2.99 -32.96 -3.27
N LEU A 359 -3.37 -31.70 -3.48
CA LEU A 359 -4.55 -31.12 -2.86
C LEU A 359 -5.83 -31.83 -3.32
N ASP A 360 -5.90 -32.19 -4.60
CA ASP A 360 -7.04 -32.95 -5.15
C ASP A 360 -7.15 -34.34 -4.49
N GLU A 361 -6.04 -35.05 -4.32
CA GLU A 361 -5.99 -36.33 -3.60
C GLU A 361 -6.45 -36.18 -2.14
N LEU A 362 -5.97 -35.15 -1.43
CA LEU A 362 -6.37 -34.87 -0.06
C LEU A 362 -7.87 -34.51 0.05
N CYS A 363 -8.38 -33.71 -0.88
CA CYS A 363 -9.80 -33.38 -0.95
C CYS A 363 -10.65 -34.62 -1.21
N ALA A 364 -10.19 -35.53 -2.09
CA ALA A 364 -10.86 -36.80 -2.35
C ALA A 364 -10.92 -37.66 -1.09
N HIS A 365 -9.79 -37.85 -0.39
CA HIS A 365 -9.75 -38.58 0.87
C HIS A 365 -10.68 -37.98 1.93
N PHE A 366 -10.72 -36.66 2.05
CA PHE A 366 -11.62 -35.97 2.98
C PHE A 366 -13.10 -36.18 2.60
N THR A 367 -13.44 -36.15 1.31
CA THR A 367 -14.81 -36.36 0.82
C THR A 367 -15.31 -37.77 1.10
N HIS A 368 -14.43 -38.77 1.01
CA HIS A 368 -14.75 -40.17 1.32
C HIS A 368 -14.74 -40.48 2.83
N LEU A 369 -14.36 -39.53 3.69
CA LEU A 369 -14.21 -39.76 5.12
C LEU A 369 -15.55 -40.15 5.78
N ASP A 370 -16.66 -39.54 5.38
CA ASP A 370 -17.98 -39.86 5.93
C ASP A 370 -18.40 -41.31 5.63
N GLU A 371 -18.09 -41.81 4.44
CA GLU A 371 -18.34 -43.22 4.06
C GLU A 371 -17.47 -44.17 4.89
N VAL A 372 -16.21 -43.82 5.11
CA VAL A 372 -15.30 -44.57 5.97
C VAL A 372 -15.81 -44.61 7.41
N LEU A 373 -16.21 -43.47 7.98
CA LEU A 373 -16.77 -43.38 9.32
C LEU A 373 -18.08 -44.17 9.46
N ALA A 374 -18.95 -44.12 8.45
CA ALA A 374 -20.18 -44.90 8.43
C ALA A 374 -19.90 -46.41 8.40
N ASN A 375 -18.90 -46.86 7.62
CA ASN A 375 -18.49 -48.26 7.57
C ASN A 375 -17.90 -48.73 8.90
N VAL A 376 -17.04 -47.91 9.54
CA VAL A 376 -16.49 -48.20 10.86
C VAL A 376 -17.62 -48.28 11.91
N ALA A 377 -18.56 -47.34 11.90
CA ALA A 377 -19.69 -47.36 12.82
C ALA A 377 -20.53 -48.64 12.68
N GLN A 378 -20.74 -49.13 11.44
CA GLN A 378 -21.43 -50.39 11.20
C GLN A 378 -20.64 -51.61 11.67
N GLN A 379 -19.32 -51.62 11.50
CA GLN A 379 -18.46 -52.71 11.97
C GLN A 379 -18.46 -52.77 13.49
N GLU A 380 -18.25 -51.64 14.16
CA GLU A 380 -18.26 -51.55 15.63
C GLU A 380 -19.63 -51.95 16.19
N ALA A 381 -20.73 -51.53 15.58
CA ALA A 381 -22.08 -51.93 15.98
C ALA A 381 -22.30 -53.45 15.98
N ARG A 382 -21.67 -54.19 15.05
CA ARG A 382 -21.77 -55.66 14.97
C ARG A 382 -20.95 -56.37 16.05
N CYS A 383 -19.91 -55.72 16.57
CA CYS A 383 -19.04 -56.25 17.59
C CYS A 383 -19.53 -55.97 19.03
N LEU A 384 -20.63 -55.22 19.18
CA LEU A 384 -21.19 -54.90 20.50
C LEU A 384 -21.85 -56.12 21.16
N PRO A 385 -21.67 -56.31 22.49
CA PRO A 385 -22.30 -57.40 23.21
C PRO A 385 -23.84 -57.36 23.12
N PRO A 386 -24.52 -58.51 22.99
CA PRO A 386 -25.99 -58.57 22.86
C PRO A 386 -26.76 -58.07 24.10
N LEU A 387 -26.06 -57.78 25.21
CA LEU A 387 -26.61 -57.24 26.45
C LEU A 387 -27.06 -55.76 26.35
N TRP A 388 -26.71 -55.05 25.27
CA TRP A 388 -26.94 -53.60 25.16
C TRP A 388 -28.24 -53.19 24.43
N GLY A 389 -29.02 -54.14 23.88
CA GLY A 389 -30.30 -53.82 23.22
C GLY A 389 -30.15 -53.11 21.87
N LEU A 390 -31.18 -52.36 21.44
CA LEU A 390 -31.16 -51.57 20.19
C LEU A 390 -30.29 -50.31 20.38
N CYS A 391 -29.03 -50.36 19.91
CA CYS A 391 -28.10 -49.23 19.94
C CYS A 391 -27.76 -48.72 18.53
N SER A 392 -27.58 -47.41 18.40
CA SER A 392 -27.02 -46.76 17.21
C SER A 392 -25.60 -46.27 17.48
N VAL A 393 -24.63 -46.78 16.74
CA VAL A 393 -23.24 -46.29 16.79
C VAL A 393 -23.06 -45.21 15.73
N VAL A 394 -22.46 -44.10 16.11
CA VAL A 394 -22.12 -42.99 15.21
C VAL A 394 -20.64 -42.68 15.40
N CYS A 395 -19.88 -42.72 14.31
CA CYS A 395 -18.49 -42.28 14.27
C CYS A 395 -18.45 -40.86 13.71
N VAL A 396 -17.76 -39.95 14.41
CA VAL A 396 -17.64 -38.55 14.01
C VAL A 396 -16.17 -38.19 13.95
N PHE A 397 -15.77 -37.48 12.90
CA PHE A 397 -14.43 -36.89 12.81
C PHE A 397 -14.38 -35.60 13.64
N ALA A 398 -13.55 -35.60 14.68
CA ALA A 398 -13.33 -34.45 15.58
C ALA A 398 -11.87 -33.97 15.49
N PRO A 399 -11.54 -33.03 14.59
CA PRO A 399 -10.15 -32.64 14.32
C PRO A 399 -9.41 -32.05 15.54
N CYS A 400 -10.13 -31.46 16.50
CA CYS A 400 -9.53 -30.88 17.71
C CYS A 400 -8.98 -31.91 18.71
N TRP A 401 -9.26 -33.21 18.52
CA TRP A 401 -8.86 -34.29 19.43
C TRP A 401 -7.85 -35.26 18.80
N GLY A 402 -7.45 -35.01 17.54
CA GLY A 402 -6.52 -35.85 16.77
C GLY A 402 -5.13 -35.24 16.53
N MET A 403 -4.84 -34.06 17.09
CA MET A 403 -3.48 -33.49 17.10
C MET A 403 -2.88 -33.67 18.50
N SER A 404 -2.26 -34.81 18.73
CA SER A 404 -1.28 -35.04 19.79
C SER A 404 0.09 -35.28 19.18
#